data_AF-A0A7V9HV35-F1
#
_entry.id   AF-A0A7V9HV35-F1
#
_cell.length_a   1.000
_cell.length_b   1.000
_cell.length_c   1.000
_cell.angle_alpha   90.00
_cell.angle_beta   90.00
_cell.angle_gamma   90.00
#
_symmetry.space_group_name_H-M   'P 1'
#
loop_
_entity.id
_entity.type
_entity.pdbx_description
1 polymer ?
#
loop_
_entity_poly.entity_id
_entity_poly.type
_entity_poly.pdbx_seq_one_letter_code
_entity_poly.pdbx_strand_id
1 'polypeptide(L)' 'MKTLLVSILFWFILITAVVDASAQRGRIVNDELYAVSLEGNLIGDSPNRNVLVYLPPDYEKQTKVRYPVVYLLHG' A
#
# COMPACT_ATOMS: atom_id res chain seq x y z
N MET A 1 -27.69 -18.32 -38.04
CA MET A 1 -26.37 -18.66 -37.46
C MET A 1 -25.52 -17.42 -37.17
N LYS A 2 -25.34 -16.49 -38.13
CA LYS A 2 -24.54 -15.26 -37.92
C LYS A 2 -25.05 -14.35 -36.77
N THR A 3 -26.36 -14.17 -36.63
CA THR A 3 -26.97 -13.33 -35.58
C THR A 3 -26.77 -13.88 -34.16
N LEU A 4 -26.90 -15.20 -34.00
CA LEU A 4 -26.59 -15.89 -32.73
C LEU A 4 -25.12 -15.74 -32.33
N LEU A 5 -24.21 -15.86 -33.29
CA LEU A 5 -22.77 -15.76 -33.05
C LEU A 5 -22.37 -14.33 -32.63
N VAL A 6 -23.01 -13.31 -33.20
CA VAL A 6 -22.82 -11.91 -32.82
C VAL A 6 -23.36 -11.61 -31.41
N SER A 7 -24.53 -12.14 -31.04
CA SER A 7 -25.05 -11.98 -29.67
C SER A 7 -24.18 -12.66 -28.62
N ILE A 8 -23.63 -13.84 -28.90
CA ILE A 8 -22.70 -14.54 -27.99
C ILE A 8 -21.42 -13.72 -27.81
N LEU A 9 -20.86 -13.20 -28.90
CA LEU A 9 -19.66 -12.35 -28.85
C LEU A 9 -19.94 -11.05 -28.06
N PHE A 10 -21.11 -10.45 -28.24
CA PHE A 10 -21.52 -9.26 -27.51
C PHE A 10 -21.62 -9.52 -26.00
N TRP A 11 -22.26 -10.63 -25.61
CA TRP A 11 -22.34 -11.04 -24.20
C TRP A 11 -20.98 -11.39 -23.60
N PHE A 12 -20.10 -12.03 -24.37
CA PHE A 12 -18.74 -12.34 -23.94
C PHE A 12 -17.93 -11.06 -23.66
N ILE A 13 -18.01 -10.07 -24.56
CA ILE A 13 -17.36 -8.76 -24.37
C ILE A 13 -17.94 -8.04 -23.14
N LEU A 14 -19.27 -8.09 -22.95
CA LEU A 14 -19.94 -7.49 -21.80
C LEU A 14 -19.48 -8.10 -20.47
N ILE A 15 -19.21 -9.40 -20.42
CA ILE A 15 -18.70 -10.09 -19.22
C ILE A 15 -17.25 -9.67 -18.92
N THR A 16 -16.40 -9.52 -19.93
CA THR A 16 -15.00 -9.10 -19.73
C THR A 16 -14.84 -7.65 -19.31
N ALA A 17 -15.83 -6.78 -19.58
CA ALA A 17 -15.79 -5.37 -19.19
C ALA A 17 -16.01 -5.13 -17.68
N VAL A 18 -16.45 -6.16 -16.93
CA VAL A 18 -16.74 -6.07 -15.48
C VAL A 18 -15.57 -6.59 -14.62
N VAL A 19 -14.41 -6.85 -15.22
CA VAL A 19 -13.23 -7.23 -14.45
C VAL A 19 -12.62 -5.97 -13.85
N ASP A 20 -13.01 -5.65 -12.61
CA ASP A 20 -12.38 -4.59 -11.84
C ASP A 20 -10.87 -4.86 -11.73
N ALA A 21 -10.07 -3.91 -12.18
CA ALA A 21 -8.64 -3.90 -11.89
C ALA A 21 -8.46 -3.66 -10.39
N SER A 22 -8.36 -4.73 -9.59
CA SER A 22 -8.03 -4.57 -8.17
C SER A 22 -6.58 -4.10 -8.06
N ALA A 23 -6.37 -2.80 -7.93
CA ALA A 23 -5.10 -2.31 -7.42
C ALA A 23 -4.96 -2.87 -6.00
N GLN A 24 -3.98 -3.75 -5.75
CA GLN A 24 -3.74 -4.18 -4.38
C GLN A 24 -3.46 -2.95 -3.51
N ARG A 25 -4.14 -2.89 -2.38
CA ARG A 25 -4.04 -1.77 -1.45
C ARG A 25 -2.87 -2.02 -0.50
N GLY A 26 -1.91 -1.10 -0.46
CA GLY A 26 -0.90 -1.08 0.60
C GLY A 26 -1.53 -0.73 1.96
N ARG A 27 -0.77 -0.89 3.05
CA ARG A 27 -1.22 -0.66 4.42
C ARG A 27 -0.33 0.38 5.10
N ILE A 28 -0.93 1.28 5.87
CA ILE A 28 -0.19 2.17 6.76
C ILE A 28 -0.11 1.49 8.14
N VAL A 29 1.09 1.43 8.69
CA VAL A 29 1.38 0.99 10.06
C VAL A 29 1.71 2.22 10.88
N ASN A 30 1.12 2.33 12.06
CA ASN A 30 1.50 3.31 13.07
C ASN A 30 2.39 2.59 14.08
N ASP A 31 3.56 3.13 14.34
CA ASP A 31 4.56 2.55 15.22
C ASP A 31 5.19 3.64 16.10
N GLU A 32 5.77 3.22 17.23
CA GLU A 32 6.45 4.12 18.17
C GLU A 32 7.93 3.74 18.25
N LEU A 33 8.80 4.71 17.94
CA LEU A 33 10.25 4.56 17.99
C LEU A 33 10.80 5.23 19.26
N TYR A 34 11.59 4.49 20.03
CA TYR A 34 12.40 5.06 21.11
C TYR A 34 13.70 5.67 20.55
N ALA A 35 13.83 6.99 20.62
CA ALA A 35 14.99 7.73 20.14
C ALA A 35 15.92 8.12 21.31
N VAL A 36 16.94 7.31 21.57
CA VAL A 36 17.95 7.55 22.62
C VAL A 36 18.58 8.94 22.51
N SER A 37 18.77 9.46 21.29
CA SER A 37 19.35 10.78 21.05
C SER A 37 18.49 11.95 21.54
N LEU A 38 17.22 11.71 21.89
CA LEU A 38 16.31 12.72 22.41
C LEU A 38 16.22 12.72 23.94
N GLU A 39 16.87 11.79 24.64
CA GLU A 39 16.87 11.78 26.10
C GLU A 39 17.46 13.08 26.67
N GLY A 40 16.71 13.73 27.57
CA GLY A 40 17.18 14.94 28.25
C GLY A 40 17.43 16.13 27.33
N ASN A 41 16.86 16.15 26.12
CA ASN A 41 17.00 17.28 25.22
C ASN A 41 16.46 18.57 25.87
N LEU A 42 17.07 19.73 25.54
CA LEU A 42 16.80 21.01 26.17
C LEU A 42 15.36 21.53 25.99
N ILE A 43 14.65 21.03 24.97
CA ILE A 43 13.29 21.44 24.63
C ILE A 43 12.26 20.58 25.39
N GLY A 44 12.70 19.48 26.02
CA GLY A 44 11.83 18.58 26.78
C GLY A 44 11.01 17.62 25.91
N ASP A 45 11.41 17.45 24.65
CA ASP A 45 10.72 16.55 23.72
C ASP A 45 10.77 15.09 24.21
N SER A 46 9.66 14.36 24.05
CA SER A 46 9.62 12.94 24.39
C SER A 46 10.59 12.12 23.51
N PRO A 47 11.38 11.20 24.09
CA PRO A 47 12.15 10.21 23.33
C PRO A 47 11.27 9.22 22.55
N ASN A 48 10.01 9.04 22.94
CA ASN A 48 9.06 8.21 22.21
C ASN A 48 8.45 8.98 21.03
N ARG A 49 8.73 8.54 19.80
CA ARG A 49 8.30 9.22 18.57
C ARG A 49 7.36 8.33 17.76
N ASN A 50 6.17 8.85 17.47
CA ASN A 50 5.24 8.19 16.55
C ASN A 50 5.73 8.30 15.11
N VAL A 51 5.64 7.21 14.37
CA VAL A 51 5.98 7.15 12.94
C VAL A 51 4.88 6.41 12.17
N LEU A 52 4.67 6.82 10.92
CA LEU A 52 3.79 6.13 9.98
C LEU A 52 4.63 5.47 8.89
N VAL A 53 4.42 4.18 8.66
CA VAL A 53 5.13 3.41 7.65
C VAL A 53 4.12 2.85 6.65
N TYR A 54 4.28 3.21 5.37
CA TYR A 54 3.53 2.58 4.30
C TYR A 54 4.20 1.28 3.87
N LEU A 55 3.43 0.19 3.87
CA LEU A 55 3.83 -1.10 3.35
C LEU A 55 3.13 -1.34 2.00
N PRO A 56 3.88 -1.66 0.94
CA PRO A 56 3.29 -1.96 -0.36
C PRO A 56 2.46 -3.25 -0.32
N PRO A 57 1.63 -3.49 -1.35
CA PRO A 57 1.02 -4.78 -1.60
C PRO A 57 1.95 -5.97 -1.42
N ASP A 58 1.43 -7.05 -0.82
CA ASP A 58 2.13 -8.33 -0.64
C ASP A 58 3.44 -8.27 0.16
N TYR A 59 3.73 -7.16 0.88
CA TYR A 59 4.93 -7.00 1.72
C TYR A 59 5.15 -8.20 2.67
N GLU A 60 4.07 -8.69 3.30
CA GLU A 60 4.12 -9.83 4.23
C GLU A 60 4.38 -11.17 3.54
N LYS A 61 3.96 -11.32 2.28
CA LYS A 61 4.13 -12.56 1.51
C LYS A 61 5.51 -12.65 0.86
N GLN A 62 6.08 -11.50 0.47
CA GLN A 62 7.35 -11.42 -0.25
C GLN A 62 8.53 -11.20 0.70
N THR A 63 8.77 -12.14 1.61
CA THR A 63 9.77 -12.02 2.70
C THR A 63 11.22 -11.89 2.24
N LYS A 64 11.54 -12.27 0.99
CA LYS A 64 12.88 -12.15 0.39
C LYS A 64 13.08 -10.87 -0.43
N VAL A 65 12.02 -10.12 -0.70
CA VAL A 65 12.09 -8.90 -1.49
C VAL A 65 12.44 -7.72 -0.59
N ARG A 66 13.32 -6.85 -1.08
CA ARG A 66 13.68 -5.59 -0.43
C ARG A 66 13.07 -4.44 -1.23
N TYR A 67 12.58 -3.43 -0.51
CA TYR A 67 11.95 -2.26 -1.10
C TYR A 67 12.83 -1.04 -0.85
N PRO A 68 12.91 -0.08 -1.79
CA PRO A 68 13.52 1.22 -1.52
C PRO A 68 12.71 1.95 -0.43
N VAL A 69 13.38 2.82 0.32
CA VAL A 69 12.76 3.60 1.40
C VAL A 69 12.74 5.07 1.04
N VAL A 70 11.59 5.71 1.20
CA VAL A 70 11.41 7.16 1.05
C VAL A 70 10.98 7.74 2.39
N TYR A 71 11.68 8.77 2.86
CA TYR A 71 11.30 9.53 4.04
C TYR A 71 10.44 10.71 3.61
N LEU A 72 9.17 10.69 4.00
CA LEU A 72 8.24 11.80 3.79
C LEU A 72 8.13 12.60 5.08
N LEU A 73 8.72 13.79 5.08
CA LEU A 73 8.67 14.73 6.21
C LEU A 73 7.53 15.73 6.00
N HIS A 74 6.87 16.11 7.08
CA HIS A 74 5.92 17.21 7.07
C HIS A 74 6.66 18.56 7.05
N GLY A 75 6.00 19.61 6.56
CA GLY A 75 6.47 20.99 6.63
C GLY A 75 6.06 21.71 7.89
#